data_AF-A0A7S7NW81-F1
#
_entry.id   AF-A0A7S7NW81-F1
#
_cell.length_a   1.000
_cell.length_b   1.000
_cell.length_c   1.000
_cell.angle_alpha   90.00
_cell.angle_beta   90.00
_cell.angle_gamma   90.00
#
_symmetry.space_group_name_H-M   'P 1'
#
loop_
_entity.id
_entity.type
_entity.pdbx_description
1 polymer ?
#
loop_
_entity_poly.entity_id
_entity_poly.type
_entity_poly.pdbx_seq_one_letter_code
_entity_poly.pdbx_strand_id
1 'polypeptide(L)'
;MWTAVKATLGNAENYTIKVSDETRMIATYSVKHSAHVTVTGTLRQRPNTVSLNPQGSGCEMEVQSNYSGFEHNDSGDFVKRVNESLAKSKDAPAAEPAKPANPK
;
A
#
# COMPACT_ATOMS: atom_id res chain seq x y z
N MET A 1 -5.60 -0.65 -9.36
CA MET A 1 -4.84 -1.32 -8.28
C MET A 1 -3.79 -0.39 -7.67
N TRP A 2 -2.84 0.14 -8.46
CA TRP A 2 -1.77 1.01 -7.94
C TRP A 2 -2.28 2.24 -7.17
N THR A 3 -3.33 2.90 -7.65
CA THR A 3 -3.97 4.02 -6.92
C THR A 3 -4.41 3.64 -5.50
N ALA A 4 -4.92 2.43 -5.30
CA ALA A 4 -5.35 1.96 -3.97
C ALA A 4 -4.16 1.58 -3.07
N VAL A 5 -3.07 1.07 -3.66
CA VAL A 5 -1.79 0.90 -2.96
C VAL A 5 -1.29 2.24 -2.45
N LYS A 6 -1.28 3.27 -3.32
CA LYS A 6 -0.90 4.64 -2.94
C LYS A 6 -1.81 5.22 -1.86
N ALA A 7 -3.12 5.05 -1.99
CA ALA A 7 -4.08 5.51 -0.98
C ALA A 7 -3.84 4.85 0.38
N THR A 8 -3.54 3.55 0.40
CA THR A 8 -3.23 2.80 1.61
C THR A 8 -1.93 3.30 2.26
N LEU A 9 -0.85 3.41 1.46
CA LEU A 9 0.45 3.89 1.93
C LEU A 9 0.45 5.38 2.29
N GLY A 10 -0.50 6.16 1.78
CA GLY A 10 -0.69 7.56 2.11
C GLY A 10 -1.18 7.79 3.55
N ASN A 11 -1.61 6.75 4.26
CA ASN A 11 -1.89 6.84 5.68
C ASN A 11 -0.58 6.94 6.48
N ALA A 12 -0.16 8.18 6.75
CA ALA A 12 1.08 8.48 7.46
C ALA A 12 1.05 8.07 8.95
N GLU A 13 -0.11 7.77 9.54
CA GLU A 13 -0.18 7.23 10.92
C GLU A 13 0.29 5.77 10.95
N ASN A 14 -0.03 5.02 9.89
CA ASN A 14 0.25 3.59 9.81
C ASN A 14 1.53 3.26 9.02
N TYR A 15 1.97 4.14 8.12
CA TYR A 15 3.04 3.82 7.18
C TYR A 15 4.08 4.94 7.04
N THR A 16 5.31 4.53 6.77
CA THR A 16 6.37 5.40 6.25
C THR A 16 6.83 4.87 4.92
N ILE A 17 6.62 5.63 3.84
CA ILE A 17 7.13 5.26 2.53
C ILE A 17 8.64 5.56 2.50
N LYS A 18 9.43 4.57 2.06
CA LYS A 18 10.89 4.69 1.90
C LYS A 18 11.27 4.89 0.44
N VAL A 19 10.64 4.13 -0.46
CA VAL A 19 10.84 4.18 -1.90
C VAL A 19 9.48 4.03 -2.57
N SER A 20 9.25 4.79 -3.64
CA SER A 20 8.10 4.61 -4.54
C SER A 20 8.55 4.80 -5.97
N ASP A 21 8.32 3.78 -6.80
CA ASP A 21 8.56 3.78 -8.23
C ASP A 21 7.21 3.59 -8.93
N GLU A 22 6.68 4.68 -9.51
CA GLU A 22 5.38 4.68 -10.18
C GLU A 22 5.41 3.94 -11.52
N THR A 23 6.56 3.95 -12.20
CA THR A 23 6.73 3.30 -13.50
C THR A 23 6.72 1.79 -13.36
N ARG A 24 7.39 1.28 -12.33
CA ARG A 24 7.48 -0.16 -12.03
C ARG A 24 6.35 -0.64 -11.12
N MET A 25 5.53 0.26 -10.57
CA MET A 25 4.51 -0.02 -9.57
C MET A 25 5.07 -0.79 -8.35
N ILE A 26 6.20 -0.29 -7.82
CA ILE A 26 6.89 -0.86 -6.66
C ILE A 26 6.96 0.20 -5.56
N ALA A 27 6.69 -0.20 -4.32
CA ALA A 27 6.92 0.65 -3.16
C ALA A 27 7.55 -0.13 -2.01
N THR A 28 8.51 0.49 -1.34
CA THR A 28 9.11 -0.02 -0.11
C THR A 28 8.67 0.87 1.04
N TYR A 29 8.15 0.27 2.11
CA TYR A 29 7.55 0.99 3.22
C TYR A 29 7.85 0.33 4.57
N SER A 30 7.77 1.10 5.64
CA SER A 30 7.83 0.60 7.02
C SER A 30 6.45 0.77 7.66
N VAL A 31 5.98 -0.25 8.36
CA VAL A 31 4.76 -0.16 9.16
C VAL A 31 5.12 0.56 10.46
N LYS A 32 4.36 1.59 10.82
CA LYS A 32 4.44 2.23 12.12
C LYS A 32 3.60 1.41 13.10
N HIS A 33 3.96 0.16 13.32
CA HIS A 33 3.38 -0.55 14.47
C HIS A 33 3.90 0.16 15.72
N SER A 34 3.01 0.51 16.66
CA SER A 34 3.39 0.92 18.01
C SER A 34 4.44 -0.08 18.50
N ALA A 35 5.65 0.41 18.76
CA ALA A 35 6.81 -0.44 19.02
C ALA A 35 6.53 -1.39 20.20
N HIS A 36 6.16 -2.64 19.91
CA HIS A 36 6.28 -3.70 20.89
C HIS A 36 7.75 -4.08 20.92
N VAL A 37 8.44 -3.52 21.92
CA VAL A 37 9.80 -3.89 22.31
C VAL A 37 9.80 -5.40 22.55
N THR A 38 10.40 -6.16 21.63
CA THR A 38 10.79 -7.52 21.94
C THR A 38 11.86 -7.49 23.02
N VAL A 39 11.78 -8.44 23.96
CA VAL A 39 12.60 -8.59 25.17
C VAL A 39 14.13 -8.56 24.92
N THR A 40 14.58 -8.63 23.66
CA THR A 40 16.00 -8.58 23.24
C THR A 40 16.45 -7.25 22.62
N GLY A 41 15.63 -6.19 22.65
CA GLY A 41 16.08 -4.80 22.51
C GLY A 41 16.55 -4.35 21.11
N THR A 42 16.40 -5.15 20.06
CA THR A 42 16.77 -4.74 18.69
C THR A 42 15.57 -4.76 17.76
N LEU A 43 14.85 -3.64 17.66
CA LEU A 43 13.82 -3.40 16.65
C LEU A 43 14.48 -3.19 15.28
N ARG A 44 14.98 -4.27 14.67
CA ARG A 44 15.42 -4.23 13.27
C ARG A 44 14.19 -4.35 12.37
N GLN A 45 13.30 -3.36 12.44
CA GLN A 45 12.12 -3.20 11.58
C GLN A 45 12.61 -3.09 10.13
N ARG A 46 12.69 -4.22 9.43
CA ARG A 46 13.04 -4.23 8.00
C ARG A 46 11.83 -3.70 7.22
N PRO A 47 12.05 -2.88 6.19
CA PRO A 47 10.95 -2.41 5.38
C PRO A 47 10.33 -3.58 4.59
N ASN A 48 9.02 -3.47 4.36
CA ASN A 48 8.25 -4.33 3.48
C ASN A 48 8.29 -3.75 2.06
N THR A 49 8.11 -4.61 1.06
CA THR A 49 8.00 -4.20 -0.33
C THR A 49 6.69 -4.69 -0.91
N VAL A 50 5.99 -3.83 -1.63
CA VAL A 50 4.85 -4.20 -2.47
C VAL A 50 5.21 -3.96 -3.94
N SER A 51 4.84 -4.90 -4.79
CA SER A 51 4.92 -4.77 -6.25
C SER A 51 3.59 -5.17 -6.87
N LEU A 52 3.21 -4.49 -7.95
CA LEU A 52 2.09 -4.90 -8.79
C LEU A 52 2.62 -5.43 -10.11
N ASN A 53 2.41 -6.72 -10.33
CA ASN A 53 2.81 -7.40 -11.56
C ASN A 53 1.59 -7.53 -12.47
N PRO A 54 1.60 -6.96 -13.68
CA PRO A 54 0.53 -7.20 -14.65
C PRO A 54 0.55 -8.67 -15.07
N GLN A 55 -0.57 -9.37 -14.89
CA GLN A 55 -0.75 -10.77 -15.31
C GLN A 55 -2.02 -10.91 -16.15
N GLY A 56 -1.85 -11.04 -17.46
CA GLY A 56 -2.98 -11.18 -18.40
C GLY A 56 -3.97 -10.01 -18.30
N SER A 57 -5.24 -10.30 -18.04
CA SER A 57 -6.30 -9.31 -17.79
C SER A 57 -6.35 -8.81 -16.34
N GLY A 58 -5.49 -9.32 -15.46
CA GLY A 58 -5.41 -8.99 -14.04
C GLY A 58 -4.11 -8.26 -13.65
N CYS A 59 -4.08 -7.79 -12.41
CA CYS A 59 -2.86 -7.32 -11.75
C CYS A 59 -2.70 -8.15 -10.47
N GLU A 60 -1.59 -8.86 -10.35
CA GLU A 60 -1.22 -9.58 -9.14
C GLU A 60 -0.47 -8.63 -8.20
N MET A 61 -0.83 -8.64 -6.93
CA MET A 61 -0.14 -7.88 -5.90
C MET A 61 0.73 -8.82 -5.09
N GLU A 62 2.04 -8.58 -5.13
CA GLU A 62 3.01 -9.30 -4.31
C GLU A 62 3.43 -8.40 -3.16
N VAL A 63 3.34 -8.91 -1.93
CA VAL A 63 3.81 -8.22 -0.73
C VAL A 63 4.91 -9.08 -0.13
N GLN A 64 6.13 -8.57 -0.18
CA GLN A 64 7.27 -9.16 0.50
C GLN A 64 7.39 -8.51 1.88
N SER A 65 6.82 -9.16 2.90
CA SER A 65 7.02 -8.79 4.30
C SER A 65 8.10 -9.64 4.94
N ASN A 66 9.10 -9.00 5.54
CA ASN A 66 10.12 -9.69 6.33
C ASN A 66 9.67 -9.93 7.79
N TYR A 67 8.42 -9.59 8.13
CA TYR A 67 7.82 -9.83 9.43
C TYR A 67 6.58 -10.71 9.27
N SER A 68 6.73 -11.98 9.63
CA SER A 68 5.63 -12.94 9.74
C SER A 68 5.83 -13.70 11.05
N GLY A 69 5.07 -13.32 12.07
CA GLY A 69 5.03 -14.00 13.37
C GLY A 69 3.68 -14.66 13.56
N PHE A 70 3.58 -15.59 14.51
CA PHE A 70 2.30 -16.25 14.85
C PHE A 70 1.19 -15.24 15.22
N GLU A 71 1.57 -14.06 15.72
CA GLU A 71 0.66 -12.98 16.13
C GLU A 71 0.52 -11.82 15.11
N HIS A 72 1.34 -11.79 14.04
CA HIS A 72 1.39 -10.64 13.12
C HIS A 72 1.51 -11.08 11.66
N ASN A 73 0.49 -10.73 10.86
CA ASN A 73 0.44 -10.95 9.42
C ASN A 73 0.34 -9.60 8.68
N ASP A 74 1.42 -8.83 8.67
CA ASP A 74 1.47 -7.51 8.03
C ASP A 74 1.09 -7.56 6.54
N SER A 75 1.48 -8.63 5.84
CA SER A 75 1.12 -8.84 4.44
C SER A 75 -0.40 -8.96 4.25
N GLY A 76 -1.04 -9.80 5.05
CA GLY A 76 -2.50 -9.98 4.99
C GLY A 76 -3.26 -8.70 5.34
N ASP A 77 -2.84 -8.00 6.40
CA ASP A 77 -3.45 -6.73 6.79
C ASP A 77 -3.27 -5.64 5.74
N PHE A 78 -2.09 -5.59 5.10
CA PHE A 78 -1.84 -4.66 4.02
C PHE A 78 -2.75 -4.92 2.81
N VAL A 79 -2.83 -6.17 2.35
CA VAL A 79 -3.71 -6.56 1.22
C VAL A 79 -5.17 -6.23 1.53
N LYS A 80 -5.63 -6.47 2.78
CA LYS A 80 -6.99 -6.10 3.21
C LYS A 80 -7.25 -4.59 3.05
N ARG A 81 -6.35 -3.74 3.55
CA ARG A 81 -6.49 -2.26 3.44
C ARG A 81 -6.44 -1.76 2.00
N VAL A 82 -5.65 -2.41 1.14
CA VAL A 82 -5.66 -2.10 -0.30
C VAL A 82 -7.00 -2.48 -0.93
N ASN A 83 -7.56 -3.65 -0.60
CA ASN A 83 -8.88 -4.04 -1.09
C ASN A 83 -10.01 -3.12 -0.59
N GLU A 84 -9.95 -2.69 0.67
CA GLU A 84 -10.88 -1.67 1.20
C GLU A 84 -10.74 -0.33 0.45
N SER A 85 -9.51 0.10 0.16
CA SER A 85 -9.26 1.31 -0.63
C SER A 85 -9.77 1.17 -2.07
N LEU A 86 -9.65 -0.02 -2.67
CA LEU A 86 -10.22 -0.33 -3.99
C LEU A 86 -11.74 -0.28 -3.98
N ALA A 87 -12.38 -0.89 -2.98
CA ALA A 87 -13.83 -0.88 -2.83
C ALA A 87 -14.34 0.56 -2.70
N LYS A 88 -13.72 1.37 -1.82
CA LYS A 88 -14.03 2.80 -1.69
C LYS A 88 -13.84 3.57 -2.99
N SER A 89 -12.82 3.24 -3.79
CA SER A 89 -12.59 3.89 -5.08
C SER A 89 -13.63 3.53 -6.15
N LYS A 90 -14.29 2.36 -6.02
CA LYS A 90 -15.38 1.95 -6.91
C LYS A 90 -16.73 2.54 -6.48
N ASP A 91 -16.87 2.84 -5.19
CA ASP A 91 -18.08 3.46 -4.60
C ASP A 91 -18.04 5.00 -4.71
N ALA A 92 -16.86 5.59 -4.88
CA ALA A 92 -16.74 7.00 -5.17
C ALA A 92 -17.43 7.32 -6.51
N PRO A 93 -18.33 8.32 -6.57
CA PRO A 93 -18.85 8.79 -7.85
C PRO A 93 -17.65 9.15 -8.73
N ALA A 94 -17.65 8.65 -9.97
CA ALA A 94 -16.65 9.03 -10.96
C ALA A 94 -16.52 10.56 -10.93
N ALA A 95 -15.32 11.07 -10.65
CA ALA A 95 -15.07 12.50 -10.72
C ALA A 95 -15.62 12.99 -12.06
N GLU A 96 -16.57 13.92 -11.99
CA GLU A 96 -17.23 14.47 -13.17
C GLU A 96 -16.15 14.89 -14.19
N PRO A 97 -16.28 14.50 -15.47
CA PRO A 97 -15.28 14.84 -16.46
C PRO A 97 -15.10 16.36 -16.48
N ALA A 98 -13.85 16.80 -16.26
CA ALA A 98 -13.50 18.21 -16.25
C ALA A 98 -14.09 18.88 -17.51
N LYS A 99 -15.05 19.77 -17.27
CA LYS A 99 -15.73 20.54 -18.33
C LYS A 99 -14.66 21.25 -19.16
N PRO A 100 -14.61 21.08 -20.49
CA PRO A 100 -13.59 21.71 -21.30
C PRO A 100 -13.69 23.23 -21.14
N ALA A 101 -12.57 23.87 -20.80
CA ALA A 101 -12.49 25.32 -20.73
C ALA A 101 -12.72 25.89 -22.14
N ASN A 102 -13.75 26.72 -22.29
CA ASN A 102 -14.00 27.46 -23.52
C ASN A 102 -12.79 28.36 -23.84
N PRO A 103 -12.24 28.32 -25.06
CA PRO A 103 -11.25 29.29 -25.48
C PRO A 103 -11.93 30.64 -25.75
N LYS A 104 -11.29 31.72 -25.30
CA LYS A 104 -11.60 33.11 -25.67
C LYS A 104 -10.61 33.58 -26.73
#